data_AF-A0A858REX2-F1
#
_entry.id   AF-A0A858REX2-F1
#
_cell.length_a   1.000
_cell.length_b   1.000
_cell.length_c   1.000
_cell.angle_alpha   90.00
_cell.angle_beta   90.00
_cell.angle_gamma   90.00
#
_symmetry.space_group_name_H-M   'P 1'
#
loop_
_entity.id
_entity.type
_entity.pdbx_description
1 polymer ?
#
loop_
_entity_poly.entity_id
_entity_poly.type
_entity_poly.pdbx_seq_one_letter_code
_entity_poly.pdbx_strand_id
1 'polypeptide(L)'
;MSDSAASKELVFVYGTLRHGGSNAFRMEGADFVSRGRVEGSLYVISWYPGLVTGRDLGWVSGDVFRVGADQMRALDEFEGLAAGEIEGSEYRRVQVPVFLEGIPHEETIWAWVYEWKGPVDESRRIASGDWLDVAEPGAASAFSWVTICIAAALMTLFVASAIGLDFTPAQTGRAGTWLLVAFIYGAPLVGIMAAALAKRRREGFRRPREIASGFCQVWLLISAFLGLVVAIS
;
A
#
# COMPACT_ATOMS: atom_id res chain seq x y z
N MET A 1 16.58 36.75 28.70
CA MET A 1 16.28 35.31 28.82
C MET A 1 16.28 34.73 27.41
N SER A 2 17.20 33.82 27.12
CA SER A 2 17.33 33.20 25.79
C SER A 2 16.16 32.28 25.53
N ASP A 3 15.55 32.40 24.36
CA ASP A 3 14.75 31.35 23.73
C ASP A 3 15.53 30.03 23.82
N SER A 4 15.06 29.13 24.68
CA SER A 4 15.34 27.71 24.50
C SER A 4 14.69 27.33 23.19
N ALA A 5 15.45 27.32 22.09
CA ALA A 5 15.02 26.74 20.83
C ALA A 5 14.36 25.40 21.15
N ALA A 6 13.04 25.31 21.00
CA ALA A 6 12.27 24.13 21.37
C ALA A 6 12.96 22.92 20.73
N SER A 7 13.52 22.03 21.55
CA SER A 7 14.32 20.91 21.06
C SER A 7 13.40 20.03 20.22
N LYS A 8 13.58 20.11 18.90
CA LYS A 8 12.82 19.30 17.96
C LYS A 8 13.52 17.96 17.81
N GLU A 9 12.78 16.89 18.09
CA GLU A 9 13.29 15.52 18.04
C GLU A 9 12.75 14.79 16.81
N LEU A 10 13.50 13.79 16.34
CA LEU A 10 13.08 12.94 15.23
C LEU A 10 12.35 11.71 15.77
N VAL A 11 11.20 11.40 15.21
CA VAL A 11 10.40 10.21 15.52
C VAL A 11 10.16 9.43 14.24
N PHE A 12 10.38 8.12 14.31
CA PHE A 12 10.03 7.17 13.27
C PHE A 12 8.72 6.48 13.64
N VAL A 13 7.69 6.67 12.81
CA VAL A 13 6.38 6.04 12.97
C VAL A 13 6.18 4.97 11.90
N TYR A 14 5.77 3.77 12.34
CA TYR A 14 5.67 2.57 11.48
C TYR A 14 4.23 2.04 11.35
N GLY A 15 3.27 2.65 12.05
CA GLY A 15 1.93 2.11 12.25
C GLY A 15 0.80 3.10 12.06
N THR A 16 -0.15 3.11 12.99
CA THR A 16 -1.39 3.91 12.93
C THR A 16 -1.15 5.43 12.89
N LEU A 17 0.03 5.89 13.35
CA LEU A 17 0.46 7.30 13.30
C LEU A 17 1.01 7.73 11.93
N ARG A 18 1.25 6.80 10.99
CA ARG A 18 1.72 7.13 9.64
C ARG A 18 0.66 7.88 8.85
N HIS A 19 1.07 8.56 7.78
CA HIS A 19 0.12 9.14 6.83
C HIS A 19 -0.80 8.06 6.26
N GLY A 20 -2.12 8.25 6.37
CA GLY A 20 -3.13 7.28 5.97
C GLY A 20 -3.49 6.24 7.05
N GLY A 21 -2.82 6.28 8.22
CA GLY A 21 -3.19 5.49 9.38
C GLY A 21 -4.36 6.09 10.15
N SER A 22 -5.04 5.27 10.97
CA SER A 22 -6.21 5.68 11.75
C SER A 22 -5.95 6.78 12.78
N ASN A 23 -4.69 6.98 13.19
CA ASN A 23 -4.28 7.97 14.18
C ASN A 23 -3.37 9.06 13.59
N ALA A 24 -3.32 9.21 12.27
CA ALA A 24 -2.48 10.19 11.58
C ALA A 24 -2.69 11.64 12.07
N PHE A 25 -3.90 11.97 12.53
CA PHE A 25 -4.24 13.29 13.08
C PHE A 25 -3.36 13.72 14.27
N ARG A 26 -2.79 12.77 15.03
CA ARG A 26 -1.86 13.07 16.13
C ARG A 26 -0.51 13.62 15.66
N MET A 27 -0.18 13.40 14.39
CA MET A 27 1.00 13.94 13.74
C MET A 27 0.72 15.29 13.04
N GLU A 28 -0.50 15.85 13.17
CA GLU A 28 -0.77 17.20 12.67
C GLU A 28 0.17 18.22 13.32
N GLY A 29 0.70 19.13 12.51
CA GLY A 29 1.71 20.11 12.95
C GLY A 29 3.13 19.57 13.09
N ALA A 30 3.36 18.26 12.94
CA ALA A 30 4.70 17.70 12.86
C ALA A 30 5.33 17.97 11.47
N ASP A 31 6.63 18.24 11.44
CA ASP A 31 7.34 18.45 10.17
C ASP A 31 7.70 17.08 9.58
N PHE A 32 7.06 16.68 8.48
CA PHE A 32 7.45 15.47 7.75
C PHE A 32 8.86 15.64 7.17
N VAL A 33 9.75 14.70 7.48
CA VAL A 33 11.16 14.74 7.03
C VAL A 33 11.35 13.88 5.79
N SER A 34 11.06 12.58 5.90
CA SER A 34 11.22 11.62 4.81
C SER A 34 10.56 10.29 5.15
N ARG A 35 10.43 9.41 4.16
CA ARG A 35 10.19 7.98 4.39
C ARG A 35 11.51 7.29 4.71
N GLY A 36 11.43 6.21 5.48
CA GLY A 36 12.60 5.41 5.79
C GLY A 36 12.25 4.00 6.21
N ARG A 37 13.28 3.26 6.58
CA ARG A 37 13.17 1.91 7.12
C ARG A 37 14.11 1.70 8.30
N VAL A 38 13.71 0.81 9.19
CA VAL A 38 14.51 0.36 10.34
C VAL A 38 14.67 -1.15 10.27
N GLU A 39 15.75 -1.67 10.84
CA GLU A 39 15.95 -3.12 10.96
C GLU A 39 15.07 -3.67 12.08
N GLY A 40 14.26 -4.66 11.75
CA GLY A 40 13.32 -5.24 12.70
C GLY A 40 12.25 -6.11 12.05
N SER A 41 11.35 -6.61 12.89
CA SER A 41 10.15 -7.33 12.49
C SER A 41 8.91 -6.64 13.01
N LEU A 42 7.87 -6.62 12.16
CA LEU A 42 6.60 -5.99 12.45
C LEU A 42 5.53 -7.08 12.65
N TYR A 43 4.72 -6.93 13.71
CA TYR A 43 3.69 -7.89 14.10
C TYR A 43 2.33 -7.22 14.26
N VAL A 44 1.26 -7.96 13.97
CA VAL A 44 -0.10 -7.54 14.32
C VAL A 44 -0.39 -7.95 15.76
N ILE A 45 -0.40 -7.00 16.69
CA ILE A 45 -0.74 -7.26 18.09
C ILE A 45 -2.26 -7.38 18.24
N SER A 46 -2.98 -6.33 17.85
CA SER A 46 -4.45 -6.34 17.78
C SER A 46 -4.91 -5.46 16.63
N TRP A 47 -5.50 -4.30 16.95
CA TRP A 47 -5.87 -3.27 15.97
C TRP A 47 -4.68 -2.34 15.66
N TYR A 48 -3.53 -2.58 16.29
CA TYR A 48 -2.31 -1.81 16.20
C TYR A 48 -1.08 -2.71 15.97
N PRO A 49 -0.01 -2.18 15.38
CA PRO A 49 1.23 -2.92 15.15
C PRO A 49 2.17 -2.90 16.35
N GLY A 50 3.01 -3.93 16.45
CA GLY A 50 4.17 -3.98 17.33
C GLY A 50 5.45 -4.14 16.52
N LEU A 51 6.41 -3.24 16.72
CA LEU A 51 7.76 -3.35 16.16
C LEU A 51 8.70 -3.99 17.18
N VAL A 52 9.45 -5.00 16.73
CA VAL A 52 10.61 -5.54 17.45
C VAL A 52 11.85 -5.19 16.65
N THR A 53 12.76 -4.41 17.24
CA THR A 53 13.99 -3.98 16.57
C THR A 53 15.05 -5.07 16.66
N GLY A 54 15.89 -5.19 15.64
CA GLY A 54 16.98 -6.16 15.66
C GLY A 54 17.61 -6.36 14.29
N ARG A 55 18.92 -6.58 14.29
CA ARG A 55 19.68 -6.91 13.08
C ARG A 55 19.19 -8.25 12.52
N ASP A 56 19.23 -8.38 11.20
CA ASP A 56 18.86 -9.59 10.46
C ASP A 56 17.40 -10.05 10.63
N LEU A 57 16.54 -9.24 11.27
CA LEU A 57 15.10 -9.51 11.41
C LEU A 57 14.28 -9.02 10.21
N GLY A 58 14.90 -8.36 9.24
CA GLY A 58 14.24 -7.77 8.08
C GLY A 58 14.13 -6.24 8.17
N TRP A 59 13.27 -5.68 7.33
CA TRP A 59 13.10 -4.23 7.19
C TRP A 59 11.66 -3.84 7.49
N VAL A 60 11.48 -2.81 8.30
CA VAL A 60 10.19 -2.21 8.59
C VAL A 60 10.12 -0.80 8.00
N SER A 61 9.09 -0.55 7.20
CA SER A 61 8.85 0.73 6.53
C SER A 61 8.08 1.69 7.43
N GLY A 62 8.43 2.97 7.35
CA GLY A 62 7.78 4.01 8.13
C GLY A 62 8.06 5.43 7.63
N ASP A 63 7.50 6.38 8.35
CA ASP A 63 7.63 7.81 8.10
C ASP A 63 8.45 8.44 9.22
N VAL A 64 9.38 9.34 8.87
CA VAL A 64 10.15 10.13 9.83
C VAL A 64 9.56 11.53 9.92
N PHE A 65 9.27 11.93 11.15
CA PHE A 65 8.79 13.27 11.48
C PHE A 65 9.74 13.95 12.45
N ARG A 66 9.70 15.28 12.42
CA ARG A 66 10.31 16.12 13.43
C ARG A 66 9.21 16.75 14.27
N VAL A 67 9.24 16.47 15.57
CA VAL A 67 8.21 16.85 16.54
C VAL A 67 8.80 17.75 17.64
N GLY A 68 7.98 18.64 18.20
CA GLY A 68 8.35 19.42 19.38
C GLY A 68 8.17 18.63 20.68
N ALA A 69 8.72 19.15 21.78
CA ALA A 69 8.67 18.49 23.09
C ALA A 69 7.24 18.20 23.58
N ASP A 70 6.28 19.10 23.34
CA ASP A 70 4.88 18.90 23.77
C ASP A 70 4.19 17.79 22.98
N GLN A 71 4.43 17.72 21.66
CA GLN A 71 3.91 16.64 20.83
C GLN A 71 4.56 15.31 21.19
N MET A 72 5.86 15.29 21.49
CA MET A 72 6.54 14.09 21.98
C MET A 72 5.91 13.58 23.28
N ARG A 73 5.59 14.47 24.23
CA ARG A 73 4.91 14.09 25.47
C ARG A 73 3.52 13.52 25.22
N ALA A 74 2.76 14.12 24.30
CA ALA A 74 1.45 13.62 23.91
C ALA A 74 1.52 12.23 23.25
N LEU A 75 2.58 11.95 22.47
CA LEU A 75 2.83 10.62 21.91
C LEU A 75 3.19 9.61 23.01
N ASP A 76 4.03 10.00 23.97
CA ASP A 76 4.37 9.15 25.12
C ASP A 76 3.11 8.78 25.92
N GLU A 77 2.25 9.75 26.23
CA GLU A 77 0.97 9.50 26.91
C GLU A 77 0.06 8.57 26.12
N PHE A 78 -0.02 8.74 24.80
CA PHE A 78 -0.84 7.90 23.92
C PHE A 78 -0.35 6.45 23.87
N GLU A 79 0.95 6.24 23.81
CA GLU A 79 1.59 4.91 23.78
C GLU A 79 1.68 4.26 25.19
N GLY A 80 1.08 4.89 26.21
CA GLY A 80 1.04 4.39 27.57
C GLY A 80 2.36 4.56 28.35
N LEU A 81 3.25 5.43 27.87
CA LEU A 81 4.43 5.91 28.59
C LEU A 81 4.05 7.12 29.43
N ALA A 82 3.24 6.93 30.47
CA ALA A 82 2.99 8.00 31.43
C ALA A 82 4.33 8.41 32.08
N ALA A 83 4.56 9.73 32.18
CA ALA A 83 5.82 10.32 32.62
C ALA A 83 6.34 9.71 33.93
N GLY A 84 7.25 8.76 33.83
CA GLY A 84 8.00 8.21 34.95
C GLY A 84 7.74 6.73 35.30
N GLU A 85 6.78 6.04 34.67
CA GLU A 85 6.56 4.60 34.97
C GLU A 85 6.90 3.70 33.77
N ILE A 86 8.05 3.02 33.88
CA ILE A 86 8.56 2.03 32.92
C ILE A 86 7.94 0.63 33.19
N GLU A 87 7.37 0.44 34.38
CA GLU A 87 6.73 -0.81 34.83
C GLU A 87 5.24 -0.83 34.48
N GLY A 88 4.90 -1.32 33.29
CA GLY A 88 3.52 -1.53 32.85
C GLY A 88 3.23 -1.10 31.41
N SER A 89 4.11 -0.30 30.81
CA SER A 89 3.95 0.13 29.42
C SER A 89 4.14 -1.02 28.43
N GLU A 90 3.26 -1.09 27.44
CA GLU A 90 3.35 -2.06 26.34
C GLU A 90 4.52 -1.75 25.38
N TYR A 91 4.91 -0.49 25.33
CA TYR A 91 6.00 0.02 24.50
C TYR A 91 7.17 0.53 25.32
N ARG A 92 8.36 0.59 24.71
CA ARG A 92 9.50 1.38 25.18
C ARG A 92 9.98 2.30 24.08
N ARG A 93 10.37 3.52 24.45
CA ARG A 93 10.97 4.45 23.51
C ARG A 93 12.47 4.21 23.40
N VAL A 94 12.95 3.89 22.20
CA VAL A 94 14.37 3.63 21.91
C VAL A 94 14.83 4.44 20.72
N GLN A 95 16.09 4.87 20.70
CA GLN A 95 16.67 5.48 19.50
C GLN A 95 17.24 4.38 18.60
N VAL A 96 16.88 4.43 17.32
CA VAL A 96 17.36 3.49 16.31
C VAL A 96 17.91 4.22 15.08
N PRO A 97 18.87 3.61 14.36
CA PRO A 97 19.27 4.11 13.06
C PRO A 97 18.14 3.89 12.04
N VAL A 98 17.75 4.96 11.36
CA VAL A 98 16.77 4.95 10.27
C VAL A 98 17.49 5.18 8.95
N PHE A 99 17.22 4.31 7.99
CA PHE A 99 17.72 4.39 6.63
C PHE A 99 16.69 5.12 5.78
N LEU A 100 17.01 6.34 5.36
CA LEU A 100 16.09 7.18 4.58
C LEU A 100 15.98 6.68 3.12
N GLU A 101 14.80 6.82 2.52
CA GLU A 101 14.63 6.53 1.09
C GLU A 101 15.41 7.53 0.24
N GLY A 102 16.11 7.03 -0.80
CA GLY A 102 16.82 7.86 -1.78
C GLY A 102 18.19 8.38 -1.33
N ILE A 103 18.62 8.04 -0.12
CA ILE A 103 19.96 8.36 0.40
C ILE A 103 20.78 7.05 0.45
N PRO A 104 22.11 7.09 0.17
CA PRO A 104 22.97 5.91 0.35
C PRO A 104 22.84 5.30 1.74
N HIS A 105 22.90 3.97 1.83
CA HIS A 105 22.73 3.21 3.08
C HIS A 105 23.68 3.59 4.22
N GLU A 106 24.79 4.24 3.90
CA GLU A 106 25.83 4.66 4.84
C GLU A 106 25.44 5.91 5.63
N GLU A 107 24.41 6.64 5.18
CA GLU A 107 23.87 7.82 5.88
C GLU A 107 22.55 7.45 6.57
N THR A 108 22.67 7.03 7.83
CA THR A 108 21.52 6.82 8.72
C THR A 108 21.31 8.02 9.63
N ILE A 109 20.05 8.34 9.94
CA ILE A 109 19.70 9.28 11.00
C ILE A 109 19.24 8.53 12.24
N TRP A 110 19.43 9.13 13.42
CA TRP A 110 18.85 8.58 14.65
C TRP A 110 17.47 9.17 14.87
N ALA A 111 16.49 8.31 15.12
CA ALA A 111 15.13 8.70 15.48
C ALA A 111 14.61 7.85 16.63
N TRP A 112 13.72 8.43 17.42
CA TRP A 112 12.96 7.73 18.43
C TRP A 112 11.92 6.82 17.79
N VAL A 113 11.80 5.61 18.31
CA VAL A 113 10.77 4.64 17.93
C VAL A 113 10.15 4.02 19.18
N TYR A 114 8.86 3.70 19.10
CA TYR A 114 8.15 2.96 20.13
C TYR A 114 8.27 1.46 19.83
N GLU A 115 9.14 0.76 20.54
CA GLU A 115 9.36 -0.68 20.39
C GLU A 115 8.43 -1.47 21.32
N TRP A 116 7.84 -2.55 20.80
CA TRP A 116 6.97 -3.44 21.54
C TRP A 116 7.75 -4.28 22.56
N LYS A 117 7.30 -4.30 23.82
CA LYS A 117 7.89 -5.10 24.90
C LYS A 117 7.17 -6.44 25.15
N GLY A 118 5.93 -6.56 24.68
CA GLY A 118 5.10 -7.73 24.97
C GLY A 118 5.52 -8.98 24.20
N PRO A 119 4.84 -10.11 24.46
CA PRO A 119 5.02 -11.31 23.65
C PRO A 119 4.60 -11.06 22.20
N VAL A 120 5.24 -11.75 21.27
CA VAL A 120 4.90 -11.72 19.84
C VAL A 120 4.49 -13.12 19.36
N ASP A 121 3.55 -13.15 18.42
CA ASP A 121 3.14 -14.36 17.72
C ASP A 121 3.69 -14.32 16.29
N GLU A 122 4.60 -15.23 15.97
CA GLU A 122 5.24 -15.33 14.65
C GLU A 122 4.23 -15.57 13.52
N SER A 123 3.08 -16.19 13.81
CA SER A 123 2.02 -16.36 12.79
C SER A 123 1.37 -15.03 12.37
N ARG A 124 1.52 -13.99 13.20
CA ARG A 124 1.01 -12.64 12.95
C ARG A 124 2.09 -11.66 12.51
N ARG A 125 3.25 -12.18 12.08
CA ARG A 125 4.32 -11.37 11.47
C ARG A 125 3.90 -10.83 10.11
N ILE A 126 4.12 -9.55 9.90
CA ILE A 126 3.87 -8.86 8.63
C ILE A 126 5.11 -9.01 7.75
N ALA A 127 5.06 -9.96 6.81
CA ALA A 127 6.19 -10.30 5.95
C ALA A 127 6.66 -9.14 5.04
N SER A 128 5.79 -8.17 4.74
CA SER A 128 6.17 -6.99 3.96
C SER A 128 6.92 -5.93 4.77
N GLY A 129 6.80 -5.96 6.10
CA GLY A 129 7.33 -4.91 6.98
C GLY A 129 6.59 -3.57 6.89
N ASP A 130 5.42 -3.50 6.24
CA ASP A 130 4.61 -2.28 6.13
C ASP A 130 3.21 -2.52 6.75
N TRP A 131 2.88 -1.76 7.80
CA TRP A 131 1.57 -1.82 8.45
C TRP A 131 0.41 -1.47 7.50
N LEU A 132 0.63 -0.56 6.55
CA LEU A 132 -0.43 -0.11 5.64
C LEU A 132 -0.89 -1.21 4.68
N ASP A 133 -0.11 -2.29 4.51
CA ASP A 133 -0.53 -3.46 3.74
C ASP A 133 -1.62 -4.29 4.46
N VAL A 134 -1.77 -4.13 5.78
CA VAL A 134 -2.71 -4.90 6.61
C VAL A 134 -3.76 -4.03 7.33
N ALA A 135 -3.50 -2.74 7.49
CA ALA A 135 -4.35 -1.80 8.23
C ALA A 135 -5.71 -1.51 7.55
N GLU A 136 -5.86 -1.87 6.27
CA GLU A 136 -7.08 -1.67 5.48
C GLU A 136 -7.81 -3.00 5.20
N PRO A 137 -8.56 -3.57 6.16
CA PRO A 137 -9.56 -4.58 5.84
C PRO A 137 -10.83 -3.89 5.31
N GLY A 138 -11.00 -3.79 3.99
CA GLY A 138 -12.36 -3.69 3.42
C GLY A 138 -12.71 -2.55 2.46
N ALA A 139 -11.78 -1.98 1.69
CA ALA A 139 -12.16 -1.56 0.34
C ALA A 139 -11.88 -2.75 -0.56
N ALA A 140 -12.92 -3.47 -1.00
CA ALA A 140 -12.76 -4.32 -2.18
C ALA A 140 -12.11 -3.43 -3.24
N SER A 141 -10.83 -3.70 -3.51
CA SER A 141 -10.01 -2.86 -4.37
C SER A 141 -10.79 -2.63 -5.66
N ALA A 142 -10.67 -1.47 -6.31
CA ALA A 142 -11.30 -1.26 -7.61
C ALA A 142 -10.98 -2.43 -8.59
N PHE A 143 -9.84 -3.09 -8.36
CA PHE A 143 -9.41 -4.35 -8.94
C PHE A 143 -10.39 -5.53 -8.74
N SER A 144 -10.97 -5.72 -7.54
CA SER A 144 -12.02 -6.73 -7.29
C SER A 144 -13.25 -6.49 -8.17
N TRP A 145 -13.68 -5.23 -8.31
CA TRP A 145 -14.80 -4.87 -9.20
C TRP A 145 -14.45 -5.04 -10.68
N VAL A 146 -13.24 -4.70 -11.09
CA VAL A 146 -12.78 -4.92 -12.47
C VAL A 146 -12.74 -6.41 -12.80
N THR A 147 -12.23 -7.26 -11.91
CA THR A 147 -12.22 -8.72 -12.08
C THR A 147 -13.64 -9.28 -12.13
N ILE A 148 -14.54 -8.83 -11.25
CA ILE A 148 -15.96 -9.22 -11.28
C ILE A 148 -16.63 -8.81 -12.59
N CYS A 149 -16.40 -7.58 -13.07
CA CYS A 149 -16.95 -7.09 -14.33
C CYS A 149 -16.42 -7.88 -15.54
N ILE A 150 -15.12 -8.23 -15.56
CA ILE A 150 -14.53 -9.05 -16.63
C ILE A 150 -15.09 -10.48 -16.58
N ALA A 151 -15.16 -11.10 -15.41
CA ALA A 151 -15.74 -12.43 -15.25
C ALA A 151 -17.23 -12.45 -15.67
N ALA A 152 -17.98 -11.41 -15.32
CA ALA A 152 -19.37 -11.26 -15.75
C ALA A 152 -19.50 -11.08 -17.28
N ALA A 153 -18.63 -10.29 -17.90
CA ALA A 153 -18.59 -10.12 -19.35
C ALA A 153 -18.25 -11.44 -20.08
N LEU A 154 -17.27 -12.20 -19.57
CA LEU A 154 -16.90 -13.51 -20.10
C LEU A 154 -18.03 -14.55 -19.92
N MET A 155 -18.69 -14.56 -18.75
CA MET A 155 -19.84 -15.42 -18.49
C MET A 155 -21.00 -15.10 -19.44
N THR A 156 -21.24 -13.81 -19.72
CA THR A 156 -22.28 -13.38 -20.67
C THR A 156 -21.97 -13.87 -22.09
N LEU A 157 -20.72 -13.76 -22.54
CA LEU A 157 -20.29 -14.28 -23.84
C LEU A 157 -20.41 -15.82 -23.92
N PHE A 158 -20.05 -16.52 -22.84
CA PHE A 158 -20.18 -17.98 -22.75
C PHE A 158 -21.66 -18.43 -22.83
N VAL A 159 -22.55 -17.79 -22.07
CA VAL A 159 -23.99 -18.08 -22.09
C VAL A 159 -24.60 -17.78 -23.46
N ALA A 160 -24.24 -16.65 -24.08
CA ALA A 160 -24.72 -16.28 -25.41
C ALA A 160 -24.31 -17.31 -26.47
N SER A 161 -23.06 -17.80 -26.43
CA SER A 161 -22.60 -18.90 -27.28
C SER A 161 -23.35 -20.21 -27.02
N ALA A 162 -23.60 -20.56 -25.75
CA ALA A 162 -24.27 -21.81 -25.38
C ALA A 162 -25.75 -21.88 -25.80
N ILE A 163 -26.44 -20.75 -25.95
CA ILE A 163 -27.83 -20.69 -26.45
C ILE A 163 -27.94 -20.41 -27.96
N GLY A 164 -26.81 -20.45 -28.69
CA GLY A 164 -26.79 -20.30 -30.15
C GLY A 164 -26.94 -18.87 -30.65
N LEU A 165 -26.61 -17.85 -29.84
CA LEU A 165 -26.44 -16.48 -30.35
C LEU A 165 -25.09 -16.39 -31.05
N ASP A 166 -25.11 -16.53 -32.38
CA ASP A 166 -23.92 -16.41 -33.22
C ASP A 166 -23.55 -14.94 -33.45
N PHE A 167 -22.44 -14.49 -32.88
CA PHE A 167 -21.85 -13.16 -33.15
C PHE A 167 -20.99 -13.16 -34.42
N THR A 168 -21.39 -13.90 -35.45
CA THR A 168 -20.67 -13.92 -36.72
C THR A 168 -20.94 -12.63 -37.51
N PRO A 169 -19.95 -12.11 -38.27
CA PRO A 169 -20.10 -10.86 -39.03
C PRO A 169 -21.28 -10.84 -40.00
N ALA A 170 -21.79 -12.02 -40.37
CA ALA A 170 -22.93 -12.19 -41.25
C ALA A 170 -24.25 -11.68 -40.66
N GLN A 171 -24.41 -11.63 -39.33
CA GLN A 171 -25.66 -11.23 -38.67
C GLN A 171 -25.62 -9.87 -37.95
N THR A 172 -24.47 -9.43 -37.45
CA THR A 172 -24.40 -8.24 -36.59
C THR A 172 -24.23 -6.90 -37.35
N GLY A 173 -24.07 -6.95 -38.67
CA GLY A 173 -23.74 -5.79 -39.50
C GLY A 173 -22.41 -5.13 -39.09
N ARG A 174 -21.95 -4.17 -39.90
CA ARG A 174 -20.67 -3.47 -39.64
C ARG A 174 -20.62 -2.84 -38.24
N ALA A 175 -21.73 -2.32 -37.74
CA ALA A 175 -21.80 -1.66 -36.44
C ALA A 175 -21.59 -2.62 -35.25
N GLY A 176 -22.11 -3.85 -35.30
CA GLY A 176 -21.94 -4.82 -34.22
C GLY A 176 -20.51 -5.36 -34.11
N THR A 177 -19.81 -5.50 -35.25
CA THR A 177 -18.39 -5.86 -35.26
C THR A 177 -17.53 -4.77 -34.60
N TRP A 178 -17.81 -3.50 -34.88
CA TRP A 178 -17.09 -2.38 -34.25
C TRP A 178 -17.37 -2.24 -32.75
N LEU A 179 -18.58 -2.60 -32.28
CA LEU A 179 -18.92 -2.63 -30.85
C LEU A 179 -18.16 -3.74 -30.10
N LEU A 180 -18.04 -4.93 -30.69
CA LEU A 180 -17.25 -6.03 -30.11
C LEU A 180 -15.76 -5.68 -30.04
N VAL A 181 -15.22 -5.09 -31.10
CA VAL A 181 -13.86 -4.53 -31.14
C VAL A 181 -13.69 -3.49 -30.03
N ALA A 182 -14.61 -2.54 -29.90
CA ALA A 182 -14.55 -1.51 -28.84
C ALA A 182 -14.58 -2.12 -27.42
N PHE A 183 -15.32 -3.21 -27.20
CA PHE A 183 -15.33 -3.91 -25.91
C PHE A 183 -14.02 -4.66 -25.63
N ILE A 184 -13.49 -5.37 -26.62
CA ILE A 184 -12.23 -6.13 -26.51
C ILE A 184 -11.04 -5.19 -26.21
N TYR A 185 -10.99 -4.03 -26.88
CA TYR A 185 -9.90 -3.06 -26.70
C TYR A 185 -10.16 -2.00 -25.61
N GLY A 186 -11.42 -1.78 -25.21
CA GLY A 186 -11.81 -0.81 -24.19
C GLY A 186 -11.46 -1.25 -22.77
N ALA A 187 -11.66 -2.52 -22.43
CA ALA A 187 -11.37 -3.08 -21.10
C ALA A 187 -9.88 -2.89 -20.67
N PRO A 188 -8.87 -3.18 -21.51
CA PRO A 188 -7.47 -2.97 -21.12
C PRO A 188 -7.11 -1.48 -20.99
N LEU A 189 -7.71 -0.58 -21.77
CA LEU A 189 -7.51 0.87 -21.64
C LEU A 189 -8.05 1.41 -20.32
N VAL A 190 -9.23 0.93 -19.89
CA VAL A 190 -9.80 1.25 -18.58
C VAL A 190 -8.88 0.76 -17.45
N GLY A 191 -8.33 -0.45 -17.57
CA GLY A 191 -7.35 -1.00 -16.61
C GLY A 191 -6.07 -0.16 -16.49
N ILE A 192 -5.49 0.27 -17.63
CA ILE A 192 -4.30 1.14 -17.66
C ILE A 192 -4.61 2.50 -17.05
N MET A 193 -5.77 3.09 -17.38
CA MET A 193 -6.17 4.40 -16.87
C MET A 193 -6.45 4.38 -15.37
N ALA A 194 -7.09 3.31 -14.86
CA ALA A 194 -7.28 3.08 -13.43
C ALA A 194 -5.93 2.94 -12.70
N ALA A 195 -4.98 2.19 -13.26
CA ALA A 195 -3.63 2.04 -12.70
C ALA A 195 -2.81 3.36 -12.74
N ALA A 196 -3.05 4.23 -13.72
CA ALA A 196 -2.46 5.55 -13.80
C ALA A 196 -3.08 6.52 -12.78
N LEU A 197 -4.39 6.46 -12.58
CA LEU A 197 -5.11 7.27 -11.59
C LEU A 197 -4.73 6.90 -10.16
N ALA A 198 -4.65 5.59 -9.86
CA ALA A 198 -4.15 5.07 -8.58
C ALA A 198 -2.72 5.54 -8.29
N LYS A 199 -1.85 5.60 -9.32
CA LYS A 199 -0.48 6.16 -9.19
C LYS A 199 -0.51 7.62 -8.77
N ARG A 200 -1.38 8.44 -9.39
CA ARG A 200 -1.51 9.87 -9.06
C ARG A 200 -1.99 10.08 -7.62
N ARG A 201 -2.77 9.14 -7.08
CA ARG A 201 -3.30 9.19 -5.71
C ARG A 201 -2.33 8.67 -4.64
N ARG A 202 -1.11 8.24 -5.00
CA ARG A 202 -0.10 7.67 -4.10
C ARG A 202 -0.60 6.45 -3.30
N GLU A 203 -1.50 5.67 -3.87
CA GLU A 203 -1.95 4.40 -3.27
C GLU A 203 -0.79 3.38 -3.32
N GLY A 204 -0.54 2.67 -2.20
CA GLY A 204 0.56 1.71 -2.06
C GLY A 204 0.34 0.45 -2.90
N PHE A 205 0.94 0.36 -4.10
CA PHE A 205 0.65 -0.71 -5.07
C PHE A 205 1.90 -1.23 -5.79
N ARG A 206 2.91 -1.73 -5.07
CA ARG A 206 4.15 -2.22 -5.72
C ARG A 206 4.01 -3.58 -6.42
N ARG A 207 3.28 -4.56 -5.87
CA ARG A 207 3.17 -5.92 -6.49
C ARG A 207 2.02 -6.09 -7.51
N PRO A 208 0.82 -5.52 -7.34
CA PRO A 208 -0.30 -5.75 -8.28
C PRO A 208 -0.15 -5.02 -9.62
N ARG A 209 0.64 -3.94 -9.65
CA ARG A 209 0.81 -3.06 -10.82
C ARG A 209 1.51 -3.76 -11.99
N GLU A 210 2.54 -4.55 -11.69
CA GLU A 210 3.34 -5.27 -12.70
C GLU A 210 2.56 -6.45 -13.29
N ILE A 211 1.79 -7.15 -12.45
CA ILE A 211 0.93 -8.26 -12.86
C ILE A 211 -0.21 -7.74 -13.75
N ALA A 212 -0.86 -6.64 -13.37
CA ALA A 212 -1.92 -6.04 -14.18
C ALA A 212 -1.42 -5.47 -15.52
N SER A 213 -0.24 -4.83 -15.54
CA SER A 213 0.35 -4.36 -16.79
C SER A 213 0.78 -5.51 -17.70
N GLY A 214 1.37 -6.56 -17.13
CA GLY A 214 1.75 -7.76 -17.88
C GLY A 214 0.53 -8.45 -18.48
N PHE A 215 -0.56 -8.61 -17.71
CA PHE A 215 -1.78 -9.23 -18.21
C PHE A 215 -2.45 -8.40 -19.31
N CYS A 216 -2.52 -7.06 -19.16
CA CYS A 216 -3.03 -6.18 -20.21
C CYS A 216 -2.19 -6.23 -21.50
N GLN A 217 -0.86 -6.31 -21.37
CA GLN A 217 0.03 -6.42 -22.53
C GLN A 217 -0.16 -7.75 -23.26
N VAL A 218 -0.21 -8.87 -22.53
CA VAL A 218 -0.49 -10.20 -23.10
C VAL A 218 -1.85 -10.22 -23.81
N TRP A 219 -2.88 -9.62 -23.20
CA TRP A 219 -4.22 -9.55 -23.78
C TRP A 219 -4.27 -8.70 -25.05
N LEU A 220 -3.58 -7.56 -25.07
CA LEU A 220 -3.45 -6.73 -26.27
C LEU A 220 -2.73 -7.45 -27.40
N LEU A 221 -1.71 -8.26 -27.10
CA LEU A 221 -1.01 -9.08 -28.09
C LEU A 221 -1.91 -10.17 -28.68
N ILE A 222 -2.65 -10.89 -27.84
CA ILE A 222 -3.62 -11.91 -28.29
C ILE A 222 -4.71 -11.27 -29.16
N SER A 223 -5.22 -10.10 -28.74
CA SER A 223 -6.27 -9.39 -29.47
C SER A 223 -5.76 -8.83 -30.81
N ALA A 224 -4.52 -8.33 -30.86
CA ALA A 224 -3.89 -7.89 -32.11
C ALA A 224 -3.66 -9.06 -33.08
N PHE A 225 -3.25 -10.22 -32.56
CA PHE A 225 -3.08 -11.44 -33.36
C PHE A 225 -4.40 -11.90 -33.97
N LEU A 226 -5.47 -11.98 -33.17
CA LEU A 226 -6.80 -12.36 -33.65
C LEU A 226 -7.35 -11.36 -34.69
N GLY A 227 -7.13 -10.06 -34.49
CA GLY A 227 -7.50 -9.03 -35.46
C GLY A 227 -6.78 -9.19 -36.81
N LEU A 228 -5.49 -9.56 -36.78
CA LEU A 228 -4.71 -9.82 -38.00
C LEU A 228 -5.23 -11.04 -38.77
N VAL A 229 -5.56 -12.12 -38.07
CA VAL A 229 -6.11 -13.36 -38.67
C VAL A 229 -7.43 -13.06 -39.38
N VAL A 230 -8.31 -12.26 -38.77
CA VAL A 230 -9.58 -11.85 -39.38
C VAL A 230 -9.37 -10.92 -40.58
N ALA A 231 -8.34 -10.06 -40.56
CA ALA A 231 -8.06 -9.15 -41.67
C ALA A 231 -7.48 -9.85 -42.93
N ILE A 232 -6.90 -11.04 -42.76
CA ILE A 232 -6.27 -11.82 -43.84
C ILE A 232 -7.24 -12.90 -44.41
N SER A 233 -8.33 -13.21 -43.70
CA SER A 233 -9.37 -14.17 -44.11
C SER A 233 -10.46 -13.51 -44.96
#